data_AF-A0A8X7PT38-F1
#
_entry.id   AF-A0A8X7PT38-F1
#
_cell.length_a   1.000
_cell.length_b   1.000
_cell.length_c   1.000
_cell.angle_alpha   90.00
_cell.angle_beta   90.00
_cell.angle_gamma   90.00
#
_symmetry.space_group_name_H-M   'P 1'
#
loop_
_entity.id
_entity.type
_entity.pdbx_description
1 polymer ?
#
loop_
_entity_poly.entity_id
_entity_poly.type
_entity_poly.pdbx_seq_one_letter_code
_entity_poly.pdbx_strand_id
1 'polypeptide(L)'
;MMDDHKDDEMISSSSTKEQIHTPLETRQSICRMGNAIRVLSNLGFTVTLEVIMETVNLSNSKNIDTHDMLGSEFHVVVSENEAERRREKRKK
;
A
#
# COMPACT_ATOMS: atom_id res chain seq x y z
N MET A 1 -52.88 -38.55 5.00
CA MET A 1 -52.36 -38.18 3.66
C MET A 1 -51.45 -37.00 3.92
N MET A 2 -50.15 -37.16 3.71
CA MET A 2 -49.16 -36.12 3.95
C MET A 2 -49.12 -35.21 2.73
N ASP A 3 -49.31 -33.91 2.93
CA ASP A 3 -49.15 -32.88 1.90
C ASP A 3 -47.64 -32.57 1.76
N ASP A 4 -47.10 -32.88 0.59
CA ASP A 4 -45.72 -32.66 0.19
C ASP A 4 -45.39 -31.15 0.20
N HIS A 5 -44.53 -30.74 1.12
CA HIS A 5 -43.76 -29.50 0.99
C HIS A 5 -42.78 -29.65 -0.18
N LYS A 6 -42.94 -28.83 -1.22
CA LYS A 6 -41.96 -28.66 -2.28
C LYS A 6 -41.63 -27.18 -2.43
N ASP A 7 -40.71 -26.71 -1.60
CA ASP A 7 -40.06 -25.42 -1.77
C ASP A 7 -38.87 -25.61 -2.73
N ASP A 8 -39.13 -25.39 -4.02
CA ASP A 8 -38.11 -25.40 -5.08
C ASP A 8 -37.14 -24.22 -4.89
N GLU A 9 -35.89 -24.59 -4.65
CA GLU A 9 -34.61 -23.94 -4.93
C GLU A 9 -34.60 -22.49 -5.46
N MET A 10 -34.11 -21.61 -4.58
CA MET A 10 -33.17 -20.50 -4.82
C MET A 10 -32.64 -20.31 -6.24
N ILE A 11 -33.12 -19.30 -6.97
CA ILE A 11 -32.26 -18.38 -7.74
C ILE A 11 -32.83 -16.97 -7.58
N SER A 12 -32.35 -16.24 -6.56
CA SER A 12 -32.47 -14.79 -6.55
C SER A 12 -31.54 -14.26 -7.64
N SER A 13 -32.15 -13.90 -8.77
CA SER A 13 -31.50 -13.22 -9.88
C SER A 13 -31.17 -11.76 -9.52
N SER A 14 -30.31 -11.56 -8.52
CA SER A 14 -29.61 -10.29 -8.36
C SER A 14 -28.46 -10.29 -9.36
N SER A 15 -28.63 -9.57 -10.45
CA SER A 15 -27.64 -9.28 -11.48
C SER A 15 -26.20 -9.31 -10.95
N THR A 16 -25.45 -10.36 -11.27
CA THR A 16 -24.00 -10.44 -11.19
C THR A 16 -23.42 -9.41 -12.15
N LYS A 17 -23.42 -8.13 -11.73
CA LYS A 17 -22.34 -7.25 -12.15
C LYS A 17 -21.10 -7.86 -11.54
N GLU A 18 -20.30 -8.54 -12.33
CA GLU A 18 -18.93 -8.90 -11.98
C GLU A 18 -18.29 -7.64 -11.39
N GLN A 19 -18.18 -7.57 -10.06
CA GLN A 19 -17.42 -6.53 -9.41
C GLN A 19 -15.98 -6.80 -9.82
N ILE A 20 -15.50 -6.06 -10.83
CA ILE A 20 -14.10 -6.04 -11.22
C ILE A 20 -13.35 -5.46 -10.02
N HIS A 21 -12.94 -6.35 -9.12
CA HIS A 21 -12.25 -5.99 -7.90
C HIS A 21 -10.81 -5.59 -8.27
N THR A 22 -10.29 -4.51 -7.67
CA THR A 22 -8.90 -4.10 -7.89
C THR A 22 -7.95 -5.23 -7.44
N PRO A 23 -6.99 -5.66 -8.28
CA PRO A 23 -6.05 -6.73 -7.92
C PRO A 23 -5.34 -6.45 -6.60
N LEU A 24 -5.01 -7.52 -5.84
CA LEU A 24 -4.31 -7.38 -4.55
C LEU A 24 -3.00 -6.63 -4.69
N GLU A 25 -2.21 -6.97 -5.70
CA GLU A 25 -0.94 -6.31 -6.01
C GLU A 25 -1.13 -4.80 -6.19
N THR A 26 -2.09 -4.39 -7.02
CA THR A 26 -2.38 -2.97 -7.25
C THR A 26 -2.79 -2.26 -5.95
N ARG A 27 -3.61 -2.89 -5.11
CA ARG A 27 -3.98 -2.32 -3.80
C ARG A 27 -2.77 -2.18 -2.88
N GLN A 28 -1.90 -3.19 -2.84
CA GLN A 28 -0.66 -3.14 -2.05
C GLN A 28 0.28 -2.05 -2.53
N SER A 29 0.46 -1.88 -3.85
CA SER A 29 1.24 -0.79 -4.43
C SER A 29 0.69 0.58 -4.04
N ILE A 30 -0.64 0.77 -4.12
CA ILE A 30 -1.30 2.02 -3.71
C ILE A 30 -1.04 2.30 -2.23
N CYS A 31 -1.26 1.32 -1.35
CA CYS A 31 -1.04 1.49 0.08
C CYS A 31 0.44 1.78 0.41
N ARG A 32 1.38 1.10 -0.27
CA ARG A 32 2.82 1.33 -0.11
C ARG A 32 3.21 2.74 -0.51
N MET A 33 2.70 3.26 -1.63
CA MET A 33 2.90 4.67 -2.03
C MET A 33 2.28 5.65 -1.03
N GLY A 34 1.06 5.39 -0.57
CA GLY A 34 0.40 6.22 0.45
C GLY A 34 1.18 6.28 1.76
N ASN A 35 1.73 5.14 2.20
CA ASN A 35 2.55 5.06 3.40
C ASN A 35 3.88 5.80 3.22
N ALA A 36 4.53 5.69 2.05
CA ALA A 36 5.72 6.49 1.74
C ALA A 36 5.45 7.99 1.86
N ILE A 37 4.35 8.49 1.27
CA ILE A 37 3.95 9.90 1.38
C ILE A 37 3.75 10.30 2.85
N ARG A 38 3.08 9.45 3.64
CA ARG A 38 2.82 9.73 5.06
C ARG A 38 4.10 9.80 5.89
N VAL A 39 5.01 8.84 5.70
CA VAL A 39 6.32 8.81 6.39
C VAL A 39 7.13 10.06 6.05
N LEU A 40 7.25 10.39 4.77
CA LEU A 40 7.95 11.59 4.32
C LEU A 40 7.35 12.87 4.89
N SER A 41 6.02 12.97 4.90
CA SER A 41 5.30 14.13 5.45
C SER A 41 5.51 14.27 6.96
N ASN A 42 5.47 13.16 7.70
CA ASN A 42 5.72 13.15 9.14
C ASN A 42 7.15 13.60 9.49
N LEU A 43 8.13 13.24 8.65
CA LEU A 43 9.53 13.62 8.81
C LEU A 43 9.81 15.06 8.31
N GLY A 44 8.82 15.74 7.72
CA GLY A 44 8.98 17.07 7.15
C GLY A 44 9.86 17.10 5.90
N PHE A 45 9.93 15.99 5.16
CA PHE A 45 10.70 15.88 3.92
C PHE A 45 9.87 16.24 2.69
N THR A 46 10.56 16.63 1.62
CA THR A 46 9.92 16.97 0.36
C THR A 46 9.24 15.74 -0.25
N VAL A 47 7.98 15.90 -0.66
CA VAL A 47 7.17 14.85 -1.29
C VAL A 47 7.15 15.08 -2.80
N THR A 48 8.21 14.64 -3.49
CA THR A 48 8.24 14.57 -4.97
C THR A 48 8.10 13.13 -5.43
N LEU A 49 7.74 12.92 -6.70
CA LEU A 49 7.65 11.58 -7.29
C LEU A 49 8.94 10.78 -7.11
N GLU A 50 10.09 11.41 -7.34
CA GLU A 50 11.42 10.80 -7.16
C GLU A 50 11.62 10.28 -5.73
N VAL A 51 11.36 11.12 -4.72
CA VAL A 51 11.54 10.77 -3.30
C VAL A 51 10.52 9.71 -2.84
N ILE A 52 9.29 9.77 -3.35
CA ILE A 52 8.28 8.73 -3.09
C ILE A 52 8.76 7.39 -3.64
N MET A 53 9.22 7.35 -4.90
CA MET A 53 9.66 6.11 -5.54
C MET A 53 10.93 5.56 -4.87
N GLU A 54 11.86 6.42 -4.47
CA GLU A 54 13.01 6.02 -3.63
C GLU A 54 12.55 5.35 -2.32
N THR A 55 11.57 5.94 -1.64
CA THR A 55 11.04 5.41 -0.37
C THR A 55 10.30 4.08 -0.56
N VAL A 56 9.54 3.95 -1.64
CA VAL A 56 8.88 2.68 -2.03
C VAL A 56 9.94 1.62 -2.33
N ASN A 57 10.95 1.93 -3.13
CA ASN A 57 12.03 1.01 -3.45
C ASN A 57 12.83 0.60 -2.22
N LEU A 58 13.06 1.53 -1.30
CA LEU A 58 13.71 1.26 -0.01
C LEU A 58 12.88 0.30 0.84
N SER A 59 11.56 0.50 0.90
CA SER A 59 10.67 -0.44 1.61
C SER A 59 10.70 -1.85 1.00
N ASN A 60 10.78 -1.96 -0.32
CA ASN A 60 10.89 -3.24 -1.01
C ASN A 60 12.27 -3.89 -0.78
N SER A 61 13.36 -3.14 -0.90
CA SER A 61 14.72 -3.66 -0.74
C SER A 61 15.03 -4.12 0.69
N LYS A 62 14.38 -3.49 1.68
CA LYS A 62 14.45 -3.87 3.09
C LYS A 62 13.39 -4.93 3.47
N ASN A 63 12.59 -5.40 2.52
CA ASN A 63 11.51 -6.37 2.74
C ASN A 63 10.56 -5.94 3.87
N ILE A 64 10.23 -4.65 3.92
CA ILE A 64 9.30 -4.08 4.89
C ILE A 64 7.89 -4.26 4.38
N ASP A 65 7.02 -4.88 5.18
CA ASP A 65 5.62 -5.01 4.84
C ASP A 65 4.91 -3.66 4.90
N THR A 66 3.84 -3.52 4.11
CA THR A 66 3.11 -2.26 4.00
C THR A 66 2.62 -1.74 5.36
N HIS A 67 2.22 -2.63 6.27
CA HIS A 67 1.73 -2.25 7.61
C HIS A 67 2.85 -1.76 8.54
N ASP A 68 4.09 -2.25 8.35
CA ASP A 68 5.25 -1.90 9.16
C ASP A 68 5.89 -0.57 8.74
N MET A 69 5.61 -0.08 7.52
CA MET A 69 6.13 1.20 7.04
C MET A 69 5.73 2.39 7.93
N LEU A 70 4.66 2.30 8.71
CA LEU A 70 4.25 3.37 9.61
C LEU A 70 4.93 3.29 10.98
N GLY A 71 5.73 2.24 11.23
CA GLY A 71 6.52 2.07 12.42
C GLY A 71 7.70 3.02 12.52
N SER A 72 8.20 3.22 13.73
CA SER A 72 9.36 4.10 14.00
C SER A 72 10.62 3.62 13.31
N GLU A 73 10.83 2.30 13.21
CA GLU A 73 12.01 1.73 12.55
C GLU A 73 12.11 2.16 11.09
N PHE A 74 10.99 2.13 10.35
CA PHE A 74 10.98 2.58 8.97
C PHE A 74 11.20 4.09 8.84
N HIS A 75 10.69 4.91 9.77
CA HIS A 75 10.95 6.35 9.78
C HIS A 75 12.45 6.68 9.98
N VAL A 76 13.14 5.91 10.83
CA VAL A 76 14.59 6.05 11.03
C VAL A 76 15.32 5.71 9.72
N VAL A 77 14.99 4.57 9.10
CA VAL A 77 15.59 4.14 7.83
C VAL A 77 15.39 5.17 6.71
N VAL A 78 14.20 5.76 6.59
CA VAL A 78 13.93 6.82 5.60
C VAL A 78 14.74 8.09 5.91
N SER A 79 14.92 8.43 7.19
CA SER A 79 15.71 9.58 7.63
C SER A 79 17.21 9.42 7.32
N GLU A 80 17.74 8.22 7.53
CA GLU A 80 19.14 7.89 7.20
C GLU A 80 19.38 8.01 5.69
N ASN A 81 18.50 7.40 4.88
CA ASN A 81 18.58 7.47 3.42
C ASN A 81 18.50 8.93 2.91
N GLU A 82 17.62 9.76 3.49
CA GLU A 82 17.55 11.19 3.17
C GLU A 82 18.86 11.93 3.49
N ALA A 83 19.45 11.65 4.66
CA ALA A 83 20.71 12.25 5.08
C ALA A 83 21.86 11.88 4.13
N GLU A 84 21.94 10.62 3.71
CA GLU A 84 22.90 10.15 2.71
C GLU A 84 22.72 10.86 1.37
N ARG A 85 21.49 10.91 0.85
CA ARG A 85 21.19 11.61 -0.41
C ARG A 85 21.60 13.08 -0.38
N ARG A 86 21.34 13.78 0.73
CA ARG A 86 21.76 15.18 0.91
C ARG A 86 23.28 15.33 0.99
N ARG A 87 23.97 14.37 1.61
CA ARG A 87 25.43 14.35 1.69
C ARG A 87 26.05 14.18 0.31
N GLU A 88 25.51 13.31 -0.53
CA GLU A 88 25.98 13.10 -1.90
C GLU A 88 25.79 14.33 -2.78
N LYS A 89 24.63 15.00 -2.69
CA LYS A 89 24.37 16.26 -3.41
C LYS A 89 25.35 17.38 -3.05
N ARG A 90 25.97 17.36 -1.86
CA ARG A 90 26.99 18.33 -1.44
C ARG A 90 28.40 18.02 -1.95
N LYS A 91 28.66 16.77 -2.36
CA LYS A 91 29.97 16.34 -2.89
C LYS A 91 30.09 16.58 -4.40
N LYS A 92 28.97 16.82 -5.07
CA LYS A 92 28.86 17.13 -6.49
C LYS A 92 28.79 18.63 -6.69
#